data_AF-A0A661Y2U2-F1
#
_entry.id   AF-A0A661Y2U2-F1
#
_cell.length_a   1.000
_cell.length_b   1.000
_cell.length_c   1.000
_cell.angle_alpha   90.00
_cell.angle_beta   90.00
_cell.angle_gamma   90.00
#
_symmetry.space_group_name_H-M   'P 1'
#
loop_
_entity.id
_entity.type
_entity.pdbx_description
1 polymer ?
#
loop_
_entity_poly.entity_id
_entity_poly.type
_entity_poly.pdbx_seq_one_letter_code
_entity_poly.pdbx_strand_id
1 'polypeptide(L)'
;MHEGKFGMECAKCHNEDSFLMLNNMDFFDHAVTDYPLEGKHLEVDCKKCHVERYTAPIDFTACTNCHNDYHNEEFADNGFSPDCIECHSLENGFGYSLYTLEQHQLTSFPLEGAHLATPCFACHISEDDERWTFASLGSVCVDCHIDIHEEFINASYYPDNNCVTCHINDAWDLVSFDHNLTDWPLDGKHVEVSCKECHFEISDNETIVSQNFINLDTQCASCHKDIHNDSFAIDGVTDCNRCHVTDSWFPEKFDHNNAAFPLEGRHTEISCNACHEVDDGGGEYTVVYNLNKLKCIDCHQ
;
A
#
# COMPACT_ATOMS: atom_id res chain seq x y z
N MET A 1 -61.55 -19.37 -20.11
CA MET A 1 -62.47 -18.36 -19.55
C MET A 1 -61.98 -18.04 -18.15
N HIS A 2 -61.66 -16.78 -17.86
CA HIS A 2 -60.87 -16.34 -16.69
C HIS A 2 -61.61 -16.40 -15.33
N GLU A 3 -62.53 -17.35 -15.15
CA GLU A 3 -63.24 -17.61 -13.88
C GLU A 3 -63.89 -16.38 -13.22
N GLY A 4 -64.30 -15.38 -14.02
CA GLY A 4 -64.94 -14.15 -13.54
C GLY A 4 -63.99 -13.08 -12.98
N LYS A 5 -62.66 -13.29 -13.01
CA LYS A 5 -61.66 -12.39 -12.39
C LYS A 5 -61.50 -11.02 -13.06
N PHE A 6 -61.88 -10.87 -14.32
CA PHE A 6 -61.65 -9.64 -15.12
C PHE A 6 -62.95 -8.98 -15.61
N GLY A 7 -64.09 -9.30 -14.99
CA GLY A 7 -65.40 -8.83 -15.43
C GLY A 7 -65.88 -9.47 -16.74
N MET A 8 -66.99 -8.96 -17.26
CA MET A 8 -67.67 -9.52 -18.45
C MET A 8 -67.37 -8.76 -19.75
N GLU A 9 -66.58 -7.69 -19.70
CA GLU A 9 -66.29 -6.83 -20.85
C GLU A 9 -65.05 -7.31 -21.62
N CYS A 10 -65.18 -8.44 -22.32
CA CYS A 10 -64.08 -9.10 -23.03
C CYS A 10 -63.34 -8.17 -24.02
N ALA A 11 -64.06 -7.21 -24.63
CA ALA A 11 -63.53 -6.26 -25.61
C ALA A 11 -62.50 -5.27 -25.03
N LYS A 12 -62.38 -5.14 -23.70
CA LYS A 12 -61.32 -4.34 -23.07
C LYS A 12 -59.94 -4.96 -23.28
N CYS A 13 -59.87 -6.28 -23.27
CA CYS A 13 -58.62 -7.01 -23.36
C CYS A 13 -58.42 -7.67 -24.72
N HIS A 14 -59.48 -8.11 -25.41
CA HIS A 14 -59.41 -8.85 -26.68
C HIS A 14 -59.95 -8.03 -27.85
N ASN A 15 -59.38 -8.22 -29.04
CA ASN A 15 -59.88 -7.61 -30.28
C ASN A 15 -60.63 -8.60 -31.18
N GLU A 16 -61.32 -8.03 -32.18
CA GLU A 16 -62.13 -8.78 -33.15
C GLU A 16 -61.31 -9.46 -34.25
N ASP A 17 -60.06 -9.05 -34.47
CA ASP A 17 -59.15 -9.66 -35.44
C ASP A 17 -58.66 -11.04 -34.97
N SER A 18 -58.37 -11.17 -33.67
CA SER A 18 -58.03 -12.44 -33.03
C SER A 18 -58.21 -12.33 -31.52
N PHE A 19 -58.95 -13.27 -30.93
CA PHE A 19 -59.11 -13.35 -29.47
C PHE A 19 -57.79 -13.68 -28.73
N LEU A 20 -56.77 -14.12 -29.45
CA LEU A 20 -55.41 -14.33 -28.92
C LEU A 20 -54.57 -13.05 -28.93
N MET A 21 -54.98 -12.03 -29.70
CA MET A 21 -54.34 -10.72 -29.70
C MET A 21 -54.99 -9.84 -28.64
N LEU A 22 -54.15 -9.33 -27.74
CA LEU A 22 -54.58 -8.43 -26.69
C LEU A 22 -54.53 -6.98 -27.17
N ASN A 23 -55.50 -6.19 -26.73
CA ASN A 23 -55.45 -4.74 -26.85
C ASN A 23 -54.33 -4.17 -25.98
N ASN A 24 -53.98 -2.91 -26.23
CA ASN A 24 -53.08 -2.22 -25.34
C ASN A 24 -53.70 -2.12 -23.92
N MET A 25 -52.97 -2.58 -22.91
CA MET A 25 -53.43 -2.71 -21.52
C MET A 25 -53.02 -1.52 -20.65
N ASP A 26 -52.76 -0.35 -21.25
CA ASP A 26 -52.44 0.92 -20.54
C ASP A 26 -53.46 1.33 -19.46
N PHE A 27 -54.65 0.73 -19.47
CA PHE A 27 -55.70 0.96 -18.48
C PHE A 27 -55.59 0.06 -17.23
N PHE A 28 -54.72 -0.96 -17.24
CA PHE A 28 -54.60 -1.91 -16.14
C PHE A 28 -53.72 -1.33 -15.03
N ASP A 29 -54.33 -1.09 -13.87
CA ASP A 29 -53.67 -0.54 -12.70
C ASP A 29 -53.12 -1.66 -11.81
N HIS A 30 -51.81 -1.71 -11.61
CA HIS A 30 -51.18 -2.70 -10.72
C HIS A 30 -51.35 -2.35 -9.24
N ALA A 31 -51.71 -1.11 -8.89
CA ALA A 31 -51.91 -0.70 -7.50
C ALA A 31 -53.11 -1.40 -6.82
N VAL A 32 -53.99 -2.03 -7.61
CA VAL A 32 -55.14 -2.81 -7.09
C VAL A 32 -54.87 -4.31 -7.07
N THR A 33 -53.65 -4.74 -7.36
CA THR A 33 -53.24 -6.16 -7.37
C THR A 33 -52.47 -6.52 -6.11
N ASP A 34 -52.19 -7.82 -5.93
CA ASP A 34 -51.38 -8.32 -4.82
C ASP A 34 -49.90 -7.89 -4.91
N TYR A 35 -49.48 -7.29 -6.04
CA TYR A 35 -48.13 -6.73 -6.23
C TYR A 35 -48.18 -5.38 -6.95
N PRO A 36 -48.26 -4.27 -6.21
CA PRO A 36 -48.10 -2.93 -6.76
C PRO A 36 -46.70 -2.75 -7.37
N LEU A 37 -46.63 -2.29 -8.62
CA LEU A 37 -45.35 -2.00 -9.25
C LEU A 37 -44.80 -0.68 -8.70
N GLU A 38 -43.56 -0.71 -8.22
CA GLU A 38 -42.85 0.43 -7.65
C GLU A 38 -41.42 0.53 -8.21
N GLY A 39 -40.85 1.73 -8.19
CA GLY A 39 -39.52 2.01 -8.71
C GLY A 39 -39.27 1.45 -10.10
N LYS A 40 -38.16 0.74 -10.26
CA LYS A 40 -37.70 0.16 -11.53
C LYS A 40 -38.64 -0.88 -12.12
N HIS A 41 -39.54 -1.49 -11.34
CA HIS A 41 -40.52 -2.43 -11.87
C HIS A 41 -41.58 -1.76 -12.75
N LEU A 42 -41.81 -0.44 -12.61
CA LEU A 42 -42.69 0.33 -13.50
C LEU A 42 -42.16 0.40 -14.95
N GLU A 43 -40.86 0.21 -15.14
CA GLU A 43 -40.18 0.26 -16.44
C GLU A 43 -40.09 -1.13 -17.11
N VAL A 44 -40.56 -2.18 -16.44
CA VAL A 44 -40.41 -3.57 -16.90
C VAL A 44 -41.57 -3.95 -17.84
N ASP A 45 -41.23 -4.46 -19.03
CA ASP A 45 -42.24 -4.99 -19.97
C ASP A 45 -43.04 -6.13 -19.33
N CYS A 46 -44.37 -6.07 -19.46
CA CYS A 46 -45.29 -7.02 -18.85
C CYS A 46 -44.93 -8.50 -19.13
N LYS A 47 -44.37 -8.79 -20.31
CA LYS A 47 -43.99 -10.15 -20.73
C LYS A 47 -42.82 -10.73 -19.93
N LYS A 48 -42.01 -9.89 -19.28
CA LYS A 48 -40.92 -10.37 -18.41
C LYS A 48 -41.43 -11.03 -17.14
N CYS A 49 -42.60 -10.59 -16.64
CA CYS A 49 -43.25 -11.19 -15.47
C CYS A 49 -44.30 -12.22 -15.89
N HIS A 50 -45.11 -11.92 -16.92
CA HIS A 50 -46.17 -12.79 -17.42
C HIS A 50 -45.69 -13.70 -18.56
N VAL A 51 -44.77 -14.62 -18.23
CA VAL A 51 -44.15 -15.54 -19.20
C VAL A 51 -45.12 -16.59 -19.76
N GLU A 52 -46.15 -16.96 -18.99
CA GLU A 52 -47.20 -17.88 -19.44
C GLU A 52 -48.46 -17.14 -19.90
N ARG A 53 -49.36 -16.83 -18.96
CA ARG A 53 -50.60 -16.09 -19.19
C ARG A 53 -50.63 -14.91 -18.23
N TYR A 54 -51.18 -13.79 -18.67
CA TYR A 54 -51.37 -12.60 -17.83
C TYR A 54 -52.22 -12.85 -16.55
N THR A 55 -52.96 -13.96 -16.51
CA THR A 55 -53.79 -14.35 -15.36
C THR A 55 -53.15 -15.42 -14.49
N ALA A 56 -51.95 -15.90 -14.84
CA ALA A 56 -51.23 -16.86 -14.02
C ALA A 56 -50.73 -16.16 -12.75
N PRO A 57 -50.90 -16.76 -11.56
CA PRO A 57 -50.33 -16.23 -10.34
C PRO A 57 -48.80 -16.25 -10.45
N ILE A 58 -48.16 -15.19 -9.98
CA ILE A 58 -46.71 -15.05 -9.92
C ILE A 58 -46.33 -14.99 -8.44
N ASP A 59 -45.27 -15.70 -8.06
CA ASP A 59 -44.78 -15.74 -6.69
C ASP A 59 -43.79 -14.59 -6.43
N PHE A 60 -44.28 -13.52 -5.81
CA PHE A 60 -43.49 -12.35 -5.45
C PHE A 60 -42.96 -12.37 -4.01
N THR A 61 -42.99 -13.53 -3.33
CA THR A 61 -42.61 -13.62 -1.91
C THR A 61 -41.11 -13.43 -1.67
N ALA A 62 -40.27 -13.62 -2.68
CA ALA A 62 -38.84 -13.38 -2.63
C ALA A 62 -38.33 -12.82 -3.95
N CYS A 63 -37.34 -11.92 -3.89
CA CYS A 63 -36.68 -11.36 -5.09
C CYS A 63 -36.09 -12.46 -5.96
N THR A 64 -35.60 -13.53 -5.34
CA THR A 64 -34.94 -14.66 -6.01
C THR A 64 -35.87 -15.54 -6.84
N ASN A 65 -37.19 -15.40 -6.68
CA ASN A 65 -38.17 -16.07 -7.55
C ASN A 65 -38.14 -15.52 -8.99
N CYS A 66 -37.63 -14.30 -9.17
CA CYS A 66 -37.52 -13.63 -10.47
C CYS A 66 -36.07 -13.28 -10.84
N HIS A 67 -35.24 -12.96 -9.84
CA HIS A 67 -33.84 -12.56 -10.03
C HIS A 67 -32.90 -13.67 -9.58
N ASN A 68 -31.79 -13.84 -10.28
CA ASN A 68 -30.72 -14.69 -9.75
C ASN A 68 -29.95 -13.92 -8.68
N ASP A 69 -29.53 -14.60 -7.63
CA ASP A 69 -28.61 -14.01 -6.65
C ASP A 69 -27.26 -13.78 -7.33
N TYR A 70 -26.95 -12.51 -7.62
CA TYR A 70 -25.65 -12.15 -8.17
C TYR A 70 -24.55 -12.47 -7.18
N HIS A 71 -24.77 -12.42 -5.87
CA HIS A 71 -23.74 -12.59 -4.85
C HIS A 71 -23.40 -14.05 -4.55
N ASN A 72 -24.06 -15.02 -5.18
CA ASN A 72 -23.78 -16.45 -4.99
C ASN A 72 -23.68 -16.84 -3.49
N GLU A 73 -24.61 -16.35 -2.66
CA GLU A 73 -24.66 -16.62 -1.22
C GLU A 73 -23.47 -16.07 -0.40
N GLU A 74 -22.67 -15.12 -0.92
CA GLU A 74 -21.55 -14.48 -0.20
C GLU A 74 -21.96 -13.84 1.14
N PHE A 75 -23.22 -13.43 1.27
CA PHE A 75 -23.77 -12.83 2.49
C PHE A 75 -24.59 -13.81 3.35
N ALA A 76 -24.65 -15.09 2.99
CA ALA A 76 -25.43 -16.06 3.74
C ALA A 76 -24.78 -16.35 5.10
N ASP A 77 -25.53 -16.15 6.18
CA ASP A 77 -25.14 -16.58 7.51
C ASP A 77 -25.97 -17.81 7.92
N ASN A 78 -25.28 -18.88 8.35
CA ASN A 78 -25.91 -20.16 8.71
C ASN A 78 -26.84 -20.73 7.63
N GLY A 79 -26.55 -20.47 6.35
CA GLY A 79 -27.36 -20.91 5.20
C GLY A 79 -28.58 -20.03 4.89
N PHE A 80 -28.66 -18.84 5.49
CA PHE A 80 -29.71 -17.86 5.21
C PHE A 80 -29.11 -16.57 4.67
N SER A 81 -29.43 -16.24 3.42
CA SER A 81 -29.09 -14.94 2.84
C SER A 81 -29.99 -13.84 3.41
N PRO A 82 -29.46 -12.63 3.66
CA PRO A 82 -30.28 -11.49 4.04
C PRO A 82 -31.25 -11.12 2.92
N ASP A 83 -32.32 -10.41 3.27
CA ASP A 83 -33.26 -9.91 2.28
C ASP A 83 -32.56 -8.87 1.38
N CYS A 84 -32.76 -8.98 0.07
CA CYS A 84 -32.16 -8.07 -0.91
C CYS A 84 -32.48 -6.60 -0.60
N ILE A 85 -33.64 -6.32 0.02
CA ILE A 85 -34.06 -4.95 0.36
C ILE A 85 -33.22 -4.30 1.47
N GLU A 86 -32.45 -5.08 2.23
CA GLU A 86 -31.52 -4.52 3.23
C GLU A 86 -30.41 -3.71 2.56
N CYS A 87 -30.03 -4.09 1.34
CA CYS A 87 -28.95 -3.45 0.58
C CYS A 87 -29.42 -2.80 -0.73
N HIS A 88 -30.53 -3.23 -1.32
CA HIS A 88 -31.03 -2.70 -2.59
C HIS A 88 -32.40 -2.07 -2.42
N SER A 89 -32.76 -1.18 -3.35
CA SER A 89 -34.08 -0.56 -3.39
C SER A 89 -34.72 -0.68 -4.76
N LEU A 90 -36.04 -0.67 -4.77
CA LEU A 90 -36.79 -0.66 -6.03
C LEU A 90 -36.49 0.58 -6.86
N GLU A 91 -36.23 1.73 -6.21
CA GLU A 91 -35.96 3.00 -6.89
C GLU A 91 -34.63 3.01 -7.65
N ASN A 92 -33.55 2.49 -7.02
CA ASN A 92 -32.21 2.53 -7.60
C ASN A 92 -31.86 1.25 -8.38
N GLY A 93 -32.59 0.15 -8.14
CA GLY A 93 -32.27 -1.18 -8.66
C GLY A 93 -30.98 -1.77 -8.07
N PHE A 94 -30.49 -2.85 -8.68
CA PHE A 94 -29.31 -3.59 -8.20
C PHE A 94 -27.97 -2.92 -8.53
N GLY A 95 -27.94 -1.90 -9.39
CA GLY A 95 -26.71 -1.19 -9.75
C GLY A 95 -26.22 -0.23 -8.66
N TYR A 96 -26.96 -0.09 -7.57
CA TYR A 96 -26.63 0.74 -6.42
C TYR A 96 -26.88 -0.05 -5.13
N SER A 97 -26.00 0.14 -4.16
CA SER A 97 -26.13 -0.44 -2.82
C SER A 97 -26.39 0.66 -1.79
N LEU A 98 -27.29 0.38 -0.86
CA LEU A 98 -27.55 1.16 0.35
C LEU A 98 -26.52 0.88 1.44
N TYR A 99 -25.63 -0.10 1.24
CA TYR A 99 -24.58 -0.46 2.19
C TYR A 99 -23.63 0.71 2.41
N THR A 100 -23.49 1.14 3.66
CA THR A 100 -22.76 2.35 4.02
C THR A 100 -21.33 2.08 4.47
N LEU A 101 -20.51 3.13 4.46
CA LEU A 101 -19.15 3.08 4.98
C LEU A 101 -19.12 2.72 6.48
N GLU A 102 -20.10 3.20 7.25
CA GLU A 102 -20.22 2.86 8.68
C GLU A 102 -20.49 1.37 8.90
N GLN A 103 -21.27 0.74 8.01
CA GLN A 103 -21.49 -0.70 8.06
C GLN A 103 -20.22 -1.47 7.69
N HIS A 104 -19.49 -1.01 6.66
CA HIS A 104 -18.19 -1.57 6.29
C HIS A 104 -17.19 -1.54 7.46
N GLN A 105 -17.20 -0.47 8.26
CA GLN A 105 -16.28 -0.31 9.39
C GLN A 105 -16.52 -1.32 10.53
N LEU A 106 -17.65 -2.02 10.52
CA LEU A 106 -17.97 -3.08 11.50
C LEU A 106 -17.47 -4.47 11.07
N THR A 107 -16.88 -4.59 9.88
CA THR A 107 -16.37 -5.86 9.35
C THR A 107 -15.03 -6.24 9.99
N SER A 108 -14.49 -7.41 9.61
CA SER A 108 -13.14 -7.82 10.00
C SER A 108 -12.02 -6.97 9.40
N PHE A 109 -12.31 -6.12 8.40
CA PHE A 109 -11.36 -5.20 7.81
C PHE A 109 -11.90 -3.77 7.80
N PRO A 110 -11.82 -3.06 8.94
CA PRO A 110 -12.14 -1.63 9.00
C PRO A 110 -11.17 -0.84 8.10
N LEU A 111 -11.69 0.11 7.31
CA LEU A 111 -10.83 0.92 6.44
C LEU A 111 -10.09 1.97 7.26
N GLU A 112 -8.77 1.93 7.20
CA GLU A 112 -7.87 2.84 7.90
C GLU A 112 -6.85 3.46 6.93
N GLY A 113 -6.42 4.68 7.24
CA GLY A 113 -5.45 5.43 6.43
C GLY A 113 -5.83 5.51 4.96
N ALA A 114 -4.89 5.15 4.08
CA ALA A 114 -5.07 5.22 2.64
C ALA A 114 -6.20 4.30 2.11
N HIS A 115 -6.52 3.21 2.81
CA HIS A 115 -7.61 2.32 2.41
C HIS A 115 -8.97 3.01 2.45
N LEU A 116 -9.16 4.01 3.34
CA LEU A 116 -10.41 4.78 3.43
C LEU A 116 -10.69 5.58 2.15
N ALA A 117 -9.64 6.02 1.45
CA ALA A 117 -9.75 6.77 0.20
C ALA A 117 -9.71 5.86 -1.05
N THR A 118 -9.58 4.55 -0.86
CA THR A 118 -9.49 3.58 -1.96
C THR A 118 -10.89 3.25 -2.47
N PRO A 119 -11.14 3.29 -3.79
CA PRO A 119 -12.45 2.95 -4.32
C PRO A 119 -12.77 1.47 -4.10
N CYS A 120 -14.02 1.14 -3.78
CA CYS A 120 -14.42 -0.22 -3.40
C CYS A 120 -14.04 -1.29 -4.44
N PHE A 121 -14.07 -0.94 -5.74
CA PHE A 121 -13.74 -1.88 -6.80
C PHE A 121 -12.28 -2.35 -6.76
N ALA A 122 -11.37 -1.59 -6.16
CA ALA A 122 -9.97 -1.98 -6.08
C ALA A 122 -9.74 -3.22 -5.19
N CYS A 123 -10.68 -3.51 -4.28
CA CYS A 123 -10.63 -4.70 -3.42
C CYS A 123 -11.70 -5.72 -3.81
N HIS A 124 -12.89 -5.23 -4.18
CA HIS A 124 -14.04 -6.10 -4.39
C HIS A 124 -14.24 -6.54 -5.85
N ILE A 125 -13.46 -6.06 -6.82
CA ILE A 125 -13.48 -6.59 -8.19
C ILE A 125 -12.14 -7.27 -8.47
N SER A 126 -12.19 -8.57 -8.78
CA SER A 126 -11.00 -9.28 -9.25
C SER A 126 -10.71 -8.95 -10.72
N GLU A 127 -9.43 -8.82 -11.05
CA GLU A 127 -8.98 -8.64 -12.44
C GLU A 127 -9.24 -9.89 -13.31
N ASP A 128 -9.37 -11.07 -12.69
CA ASP A 128 -9.51 -12.34 -13.41
C ASP A 128 -10.92 -12.60 -13.95
N ASP A 129 -11.95 -12.21 -13.19
CA ASP A 129 -13.36 -12.51 -13.50
C ASP A 129 -14.24 -11.27 -13.65
N GLU A 130 -13.68 -10.07 -13.43
CA GLU A 130 -14.36 -8.76 -13.49
C GLU A 130 -15.66 -8.71 -12.65
N ARG A 131 -15.75 -9.53 -11.60
CA ARG A 131 -16.96 -9.73 -10.79
C ARG A 131 -16.79 -9.11 -9.40
N TRP A 132 -17.87 -8.53 -8.88
CA TRP A 132 -17.89 -8.11 -7.48
C TRP A 132 -17.93 -9.30 -6.53
N THR A 133 -17.01 -9.34 -5.57
CA THR A 133 -16.91 -10.34 -4.49
C THR A 133 -16.75 -9.66 -3.14
N PHE A 134 -17.55 -10.05 -2.15
CA PHE A 134 -17.57 -9.41 -0.83
C PHE A 134 -17.20 -10.35 0.33
N ALA A 135 -16.92 -11.62 0.04
CA ALA A 135 -16.51 -12.62 1.03
C ALA A 135 -15.06 -13.11 0.79
N SER A 136 -14.42 -13.59 1.85
CA SER A 136 -13.15 -14.34 1.79
C SER A 136 -11.94 -13.62 1.16
N LEU A 137 -11.90 -12.29 1.20
CA LEU A 137 -10.78 -11.49 0.70
C LEU A 137 -9.52 -11.53 1.58
N GLY A 138 -9.67 -11.89 2.86
CA GLY A 138 -8.60 -11.79 3.85
C GLY A 138 -8.64 -10.46 4.62
N SER A 139 -7.71 -10.29 5.54
CA SER A 139 -7.62 -9.09 6.40
C SER A 139 -6.19 -8.73 6.80
N VAL A 140 -5.20 -9.55 6.48
CA VAL A 140 -3.80 -9.21 6.69
C VAL A 140 -3.20 -8.65 5.41
N CYS A 141 -2.15 -7.84 5.52
CA CYS A 141 -1.55 -7.14 4.38
C CYS A 141 -1.21 -8.09 3.23
N VAL A 142 -0.67 -9.26 3.55
CA VAL A 142 -0.23 -10.26 2.56
C VAL A 142 -1.35 -11.01 1.85
N ASP A 143 -2.60 -10.87 2.32
CA ASP A 143 -3.75 -11.43 1.59
C ASP A 143 -4.01 -10.64 0.29
N CYS A 144 -3.63 -9.36 0.27
CA CYS A 144 -3.84 -8.45 -0.87
C CYS A 144 -2.54 -7.94 -1.50
N HIS A 145 -1.48 -7.78 -0.72
CA HIS A 145 -0.20 -7.22 -1.15
C HIS A 145 0.91 -8.25 -1.14
N ILE A 146 1.86 -8.13 -2.07
CA ILE A 146 3.02 -8.99 -2.12
C ILE A 146 4.02 -8.54 -1.05
N ASP A 147 4.47 -9.47 -0.20
CA ASP A 147 5.60 -9.22 0.69
C ASP A 147 6.92 -9.34 -0.10
N ILE A 148 7.54 -8.19 -0.39
CA ILE A 148 8.85 -8.15 -1.05
C ILE A 148 10.01 -8.40 -0.09
N HIS A 149 9.77 -8.43 1.22
CA HIS A 149 10.77 -8.62 2.25
C HIS A 149 10.85 -10.07 2.75
N GLU A 150 9.97 -10.94 2.24
CA GLU A 150 10.00 -12.36 2.53
C GLU A 150 11.41 -12.92 2.28
N GLU A 151 11.94 -13.68 3.24
CA GLU A 151 13.32 -14.21 3.28
C GLU A 151 14.44 -13.17 3.47
N PHE A 152 14.21 -11.88 3.25
CA PHE A 152 15.20 -10.83 3.42
C PHE A 152 15.24 -10.27 4.84
N ILE A 153 14.08 -10.18 5.50
CA ILE A 153 13.97 -9.76 6.91
C ILE A 153 13.65 -10.98 7.77
N ASN A 154 14.30 -11.10 8.93
CA ASN A 154 13.96 -12.18 9.85
C ASN A 154 12.55 -11.96 10.43
N ALA A 155 11.71 -13.00 10.41
CA ALA A 155 10.35 -12.96 10.96
C ALA A 155 10.28 -12.51 12.43
N SER A 156 11.37 -12.57 13.19
CA SER A 156 11.43 -12.00 14.55
C SER A 156 11.21 -10.48 14.59
N TYR A 157 11.50 -9.76 13.51
CA TYR A 157 11.37 -8.31 13.43
C TYR A 157 9.99 -7.85 12.91
N TYR A 158 9.22 -8.73 12.27
CA TYR A 158 7.87 -8.45 11.79
C TYR A 158 7.01 -9.74 11.82
N PRO A 159 6.70 -10.26 13.01
CA PRO A 159 6.03 -11.55 13.16
C PRO A 159 4.67 -11.56 12.45
N ASP A 160 4.26 -12.73 11.98
CA ASP A 160 2.96 -12.96 11.31
C ASP A 160 2.71 -12.05 10.08
N ASN A 161 3.80 -11.64 9.40
CA ASN A 161 3.76 -10.70 8.28
C ASN A 161 3.11 -9.37 8.67
N ASN A 162 3.33 -8.94 9.91
CA ASN A 162 2.77 -7.70 10.43
C ASN A 162 3.52 -6.49 9.88
N CYS A 163 3.18 -6.09 8.65
CA CYS A 163 3.81 -4.97 7.95
C CYS A 163 3.71 -3.65 8.72
N VAL A 164 2.69 -3.46 9.57
CA VAL A 164 2.54 -2.23 10.37
C VAL A 164 3.58 -2.08 11.48
N THR A 165 4.43 -3.09 11.67
CA THR A 165 5.65 -2.97 12.49
C THR A 165 6.60 -1.90 11.91
N CYS A 166 6.61 -1.73 10.58
CA CYS A 166 7.51 -0.82 9.89
C CYS A 166 6.75 0.21 9.04
N HIS A 167 5.69 -0.20 8.34
CA HIS A 167 4.91 0.65 7.44
C HIS A 167 3.71 1.29 8.15
N ILE A 168 3.23 2.41 7.61
CA ILE A 168 2.08 3.13 8.16
C ILE A 168 0.94 3.11 7.14
N ASN A 169 -0.27 2.76 7.59
CA ASN A 169 -1.47 2.66 6.74
C ASN A 169 -1.81 3.98 6.01
N ASP A 170 -1.45 5.14 6.58
CA ASP A 170 -1.69 6.45 5.99
C ASP A 170 -0.77 6.74 4.80
N ALA A 171 0.46 6.24 4.84
CA ALA A 171 1.49 6.49 3.84
C ALA A 171 2.53 5.36 3.85
N TRP A 172 2.41 4.45 2.90
CA TRP A 172 3.22 3.23 2.85
C TRP A 172 4.74 3.48 2.81
N ASP A 173 5.14 4.56 2.14
CA ASP A 173 6.55 4.96 1.99
C ASP A 173 7.13 5.60 3.27
N LEU A 174 6.28 5.96 4.24
CA LEU A 174 6.73 6.39 5.56
C LEU A 174 7.01 5.17 6.42
N VAL A 175 8.26 4.75 6.39
CA VAL A 175 8.77 3.60 7.15
C VAL A 175 9.41 4.06 8.45
N SER A 176 9.11 3.37 9.55
CA SER A 176 9.71 3.60 10.86
C SER A 176 10.06 2.29 11.54
N PHE A 177 11.31 2.12 11.95
CA PHE A 177 11.76 0.96 12.70
C PHE A 177 12.80 1.36 13.75
N ASP A 178 12.67 0.83 14.96
CA ASP A 178 13.62 1.10 16.04
C ASP A 178 14.89 0.25 15.89
N HIS A 179 15.95 0.87 15.38
CA HIS A 179 17.24 0.21 15.20
C HIS A 179 17.94 -0.17 16.52
N ASN A 180 17.48 0.33 17.67
CA ASN A 180 17.98 -0.13 18.97
C ASN A 180 17.62 -1.59 19.27
N LEU A 181 16.72 -2.19 18.49
CA LEU A 181 16.37 -3.61 18.54
C LEU A 181 17.40 -4.50 17.80
N THR A 182 18.40 -3.89 17.17
CA THR A 182 19.45 -4.56 16.41
C THR A 182 20.81 -4.39 17.09
N ASP A 183 21.82 -5.11 16.61
CA ASP A 183 23.20 -4.96 17.06
C ASP A 183 23.87 -3.67 16.53
N TRP A 184 23.19 -2.88 15.68
CA TRP A 184 23.70 -1.62 15.16
C TRP A 184 22.68 -0.47 15.34
N PRO A 185 22.61 0.11 16.55
CA PRO A 185 21.82 1.31 16.80
C PRO A 185 22.28 2.47 15.92
N LEU A 186 21.32 3.18 15.31
CA LEU A 186 21.63 4.39 14.55
C LEU A 186 21.91 5.55 15.50
N ASP A 187 23.01 6.26 15.25
CA ASP A 187 23.36 7.50 15.93
C ASP A 187 23.89 8.56 14.95
N GLY A 188 24.01 9.78 15.45
CA GLY A 188 24.41 10.95 14.69
C GLY A 188 23.70 11.10 13.35
N LYS A 189 24.46 11.27 12.27
CA LYS A 189 23.89 11.48 10.93
C LYS A 189 23.24 10.27 10.32
N HIS A 190 23.51 9.06 10.79
CA HIS A 190 22.86 7.85 10.26
C HIS A 190 21.37 7.79 10.62
N VAL A 191 20.91 8.48 11.67
CA VAL A 191 19.48 8.59 12.02
C VAL A 191 18.67 9.34 10.94
N GLU A 192 19.32 10.22 10.19
CA GLU A 192 18.70 11.02 9.12
C GLU A 192 18.71 10.30 7.76
N VAL A 193 19.41 9.16 7.65
CA VAL A 193 19.59 8.43 6.40
C VAL A 193 18.37 7.54 6.13
N SER A 194 17.90 7.51 4.88
CA SER A 194 16.82 6.61 4.48
C SER A 194 17.27 5.15 4.52
N CYS A 195 16.39 4.25 4.94
CA CYS A 195 16.64 2.80 5.01
C CYS A 195 17.22 2.25 3.70
N LYS A 196 16.77 2.79 2.55
CA LYS A 196 17.21 2.34 1.22
C LYS A 196 18.68 2.58 0.93
N GLU A 197 19.29 3.59 1.54
CA GLU A 197 20.71 3.90 1.32
C GLU A 197 21.63 2.84 1.94
N CYS A 198 21.14 2.08 2.91
CA CYS A 198 21.87 1.01 3.58
C CYS A 198 21.39 -0.38 3.14
N HIS A 199 20.07 -0.60 3.10
CA HIS A 199 19.49 -1.93 2.95
C HIS A 199 19.19 -2.31 1.50
N PHE A 200 19.28 -1.39 0.54
CA PHE A 200 18.95 -1.67 -0.85
C PHE A 200 20.11 -1.33 -1.77
N GLU A 201 20.40 -2.26 -2.67
CA GLU A 201 21.23 -1.98 -3.83
C GLU A 201 20.31 -1.74 -5.02
N ILE A 202 20.39 -0.55 -5.61
CA ILE A 202 19.53 -0.13 -6.72
C ILE A 202 20.40 0.06 -7.96
N SER A 203 20.00 -0.51 -9.10
CA SER A 203 20.71 -0.34 -10.36
C SER A 203 20.50 1.04 -10.97
N ASP A 204 21.31 1.40 -11.96
CA ASP A 204 21.17 2.64 -12.75
C ASP A 204 19.78 2.82 -13.40
N ASN A 205 19.04 1.72 -13.60
CA ASN A 205 17.68 1.73 -14.16
C ASN A 205 16.58 1.69 -13.07
N GLU A 206 16.91 2.06 -11.84
CA GLU A 206 15.99 2.11 -10.67
C GLU A 206 15.39 0.75 -10.26
N THR A 207 15.95 -0.36 -10.75
CA THR A 207 15.53 -1.69 -10.30
C THR A 207 16.29 -2.11 -9.06
N ILE A 208 15.58 -2.66 -8.07
CA ILE A 208 16.20 -3.28 -6.89
C ILE A 208 17.03 -4.48 -7.35
N VAL A 209 18.32 -4.45 -7.06
CA VAL A 209 19.30 -5.51 -7.32
C VAL A 209 19.33 -6.49 -6.16
N SER A 210 19.38 -5.97 -4.93
CA SER A 210 19.44 -6.77 -3.71
C SER A 210 18.84 -6.03 -2.50
N GLN A 211 18.39 -6.81 -1.52
CA GLN A 211 17.96 -6.35 -0.20
C GLN A 211 18.86 -6.99 0.88
N ASN A 212 19.43 -6.17 1.75
CA ASN A 212 20.44 -6.59 2.73
C ASN A 212 20.04 -6.14 4.14
N PHE A 213 19.05 -6.82 4.72
CA PHE A 213 18.65 -6.63 6.12
C PHE A 213 19.33 -7.61 7.08
N ILE A 214 19.95 -8.66 6.54
CA ILE A 214 20.67 -9.68 7.31
C ILE A 214 22.17 -9.48 7.09
N ASN A 215 22.91 -9.27 8.20
CA ASN A 215 24.38 -9.19 8.22
C ASN A 215 25.00 -8.09 7.33
N LEU A 216 24.39 -6.91 7.28
CA LEU A 216 25.01 -5.74 6.64
C LEU A 216 26.35 -5.40 7.33
N ASP A 217 27.39 -5.13 6.55
CA ASP A 217 28.70 -4.75 7.10
C ASP A 217 28.64 -3.35 7.73
N THR A 218 29.00 -3.25 9.01
CA THR A 218 28.93 -2.03 9.81
C THR A 218 30.24 -1.24 9.85
N GLN A 219 31.27 -1.71 9.14
CA GLN A 219 32.52 -0.97 9.01
C GLN A 219 32.32 0.27 8.14
N CYS A 220 32.82 1.43 8.55
CA CYS A 220 32.62 2.69 7.81
C CYS A 220 33.03 2.59 6.33
N ALA A 221 34.09 1.83 6.03
CA ALA A 221 34.63 1.65 4.69
C ALA A 221 33.78 0.75 3.77
N SER A 222 32.79 0.02 4.30
CA SER A 222 31.86 -0.78 3.48
C SER A 222 30.92 0.13 2.69
N CYS A 223 30.56 1.29 3.26
CA CYS A 223 29.63 2.25 2.66
C CYS A 223 30.32 3.55 2.22
N HIS A 224 31.35 3.99 2.96
CA HIS A 224 32.03 5.25 2.69
C HIS A 224 33.41 5.02 2.08
N LYS A 225 33.67 5.72 0.99
CA LYS A 225 34.99 5.70 0.36
C LYS A 225 36.02 6.33 1.29
N ASP A 226 37.11 5.60 1.57
CA ASP A 226 38.27 6.16 2.25
C ASP A 226 38.99 7.18 1.36
N ILE A 227 38.91 8.45 1.73
CA ILE A 227 39.63 9.54 1.03
C ILE A 227 41.12 9.61 1.43
N HIS A 228 41.52 8.91 2.49
CA HIS A 228 42.89 8.88 2.98
C HIS A 228 43.75 7.84 2.28
N ASN A 229 43.18 7.02 1.39
CA ASN A 229 43.89 6.00 0.61
C ASN A 229 44.76 5.10 1.51
N ASP A 230 44.19 4.55 2.58
CA ASP A 230 44.86 3.65 3.53
C ASP A 230 46.05 4.27 4.29
N SER A 231 46.26 5.59 4.21
CA SER A 231 47.38 6.28 4.90
C SER A 231 47.38 6.09 6.42
N PHE A 232 46.23 5.70 6.98
CA PHE A 232 46.03 5.45 8.40
C PHE A 232 45.71 3.99 8.73
N ALA A 233 45.81 3.08 7.76
CA ALA A 233 45.51 1.67 7.97
C ALA A 233 46.52 1.04 8.94
N ILE A 234 46.02 0.18 9.84
CA ILE A 234 46.83 -0.67 10.70
C ILE A 234 46.48 -2.12 10.30
N ASP A 235 47.49 -2.89 9.92
CA ASP A 235 47.31 -4.27 9.40
C ASP A 235 46.31 -4.35 8.23
N GLY A 236 46.23 -3.30 7.42
CA GLY A 236 45.34 -3.22 6.25
C GLY A 236 43.92 -2.76 6.56
N VAL A 237 43.62 -2.32 7.78
CA VAL A 237 42.29 -1.83 8.18
C VAL A 237 42.35 -0.37 8.62
N THR A 238 41.55 0.49 7.97
CA THR A 238 41.36 1.89 8.37
C THR A 238 40.18 2.01 9.32
N ASP A 239 40.45 1.97 10.63
CA ASP A 239 39.43 2.28 11.64
C ASP A 239 39.19 3.79 11.72
N CYS A 240 38.10 4.24 11.08
CA CYS A 240 37.67 5.64 11.03
C CYS A 240 37.29 6.18 12.41
N ASN A 241 36.77 5.33 13.32
CA ASN A 241 36.26 5.74 14.63
C ASN A 241 37.35 6.18 15.61
N ARG A 242 38.63 5.96 15.26
CA ARG A 242 39.78 6.52 15.99
C ARG A 242 39.85 8.05 15.89
N CYS A 243 39.33 8.63 14.81
CA CYS A 243 39.41 10.07 14.55
C CYS A 243 38.04 10.70 14.36
N HIS A 244 37.11 10.00 13.70
CA HIS A 244 35.79 10.52 13.35
C HIS A 244 34.70 10.07 14.34
N VAL A 245 33.58 10.78 14.26
CA VAL A 245 32.32 10.49 14.96
C VAL A 245 31.19 10.39 13.93
N THR A 246 30.05 9.84 14.31
CA THR A 246 28.91 9.65 13.40
C THR A 246 28.11 10.94 13.16
N ASP A 247 28.31 11.98 13.99
CA ASP A 247 27.70 13.30 13.81
C ASP A 247 28.33 14.11 12.66
N SER A 248 29.60 13.84 12.33
CA SER A 248 30.38 14.62 11.37
C SER A 248 31.66 13.92 10.93
N TRP A 249 32.05 14.14 9.67
CA TRP A 249 33.39 13.76 9.16
C TRP A 249 34.52 14.63 9.68
N PHE A 250 34.24 15.69 10.45
CA PHE A 250 35.30 16.41 11.14
C PHE A 250 35.99 15.45 12.15
N PRO A 251 37.33 15.37 12.18
CA PRO A 251 38.04 14.39 13.02
C PRO A 251 38.09 14.86 14.48
N GLU A 252 36.94 14.88 15.16
CA GLU A 252 36.78 15.39 16.53
C GLU A 252 37.65 14.69 17.57
N LYS A 253 37.98 13.41 17.34
CA LYS A 253 38.83 12.62 18.24
C LYS A 253 40.32 12.76 17.94
N PHE A 254 40.69 13.38 16.81
CA PHE A 254 42.09 13.57 16.46
C PHE A 254 42.72 14.69 17.30
N ASP A 255 43.79 14.34 18.02
CA ASP A 255 44.59 15.28 18.80
C ASP A 255 46.02 15.32 18.28
N HIS A 256 46.43 16.49 17.77
CA HIS A 256 47.78 16.73 17.27
C HIS A 256 48.87 16.49 18.32
N ASN A 257 48.57 16.58 19.61
CA ASN A 257 49.56 16.29 20.68
C ASN A 257 49.97 14.81 20.70
N ASN A 258 49.15 13.91 20.15
CA ASN A 258 49.44 12.50 20.02
C ASN A 258 50.11 12.14 18.67
N ALA A 259 50.25 13.12 17.78
CA ALA A 259 50.91 12.93 16.49
C ALA A 259 52.44 12.99 16.62
N ALA A 260 53.14 12.53 15.58
CA ALA A 260 54.60 12.58 15.52
C ALA A 260 55.17 14.03 15.54
N PHE A 261 54.32 15.02 15.24
CA PHE A 261 54.63 16.44 15.36
C PHE A 261 53.56 17.14 16.22
N PRO A 262 53.80 17.27 17.54
CA PRO A 262 52.96 18.08 18.41
C PRO A 262 53.01 19.56 18.01
N LEU A 263 51.86 20.20 17.95
CA LEU A 263 51.78 21.64 17.67
C LEU A 263 52.16 22.41 18.93
N GLU A 264 53.35 22.99 18.94
CA GLU A 264 53.86 23.81 20.04
C GLU A 264 54.23 25.23 19.59
N GLY A 265 54.20 26.18 20.54
CA GLY A 265 54.59 27.56 20.30
C GLY A 265 53.73 28.22 19.21
N ARG A 266 54.35 28.77 18.16
CA ARG A 266 53.63 29.43 17.06
C ARG A 266 52.86 28.46 16.16
N HIS A 267 53.18 27.17 16.17
CA HIS A 267 52.50 26.18 15.32
C HIS A 267 51.05 25.89 15.78
N THR A 268 50.66 26.31 16.99
CA THR A 268 49.25 26.21 17.43
C THR A 268 48.36 27.29 16.82
N GLU A 269 48.95 28.35 16.27
CA GLU A 269 48.24 29.52 15.73
C GLU A 269 48.12 29.49 14.20
N ILE A 270 48.79 28.56 13.51
CA ILE A 270 48.77 28.47 12.05
C ILE A 270 47.61 27.62 11.55
N SER A 271 47.09 27.97 10.37
CA SER A 271 46.07 27.18 9.70
C SER A 271 46.62 25.83 9.25
N CYS A 272 45.78 24.78 9.30
CA CYS A 272 46.17 23.40 8.96
C CYS A 272 46.78 23.29 7.55
N ASN A 273 46.25 24.09 6.61
CA ASN A 273 46.68 24.08 5.22
C ASN A 273 48.11 24.60 5.02
N ALA A 274 48.66 25.38 5.96
CA ALA A 274 50.06 25.80 5.90
C ALA A 274 51.04 24.61 5.95
N CYS A 275 50.61 23.47 6.47
CA CYS A 275 51.40 22.23 6.53
C CYS A 275 50.84 21.14 5.62
N HIS A 276 49.51 20.98 5.57
CA HIS A 276 48.87 19.83 4.95
C HIS A 276 48.47 20.04 3.49
N GLU A 277 48.47 21.27 2.97
CA GLU A 277 48.14 21.54 1.57
C GLU A 277 49.44 21.58 0.73
N VAL A 278 49.58 20.65 -0.21
CA VAL A 278 50.77 20.50 -1.05
C VAL A 278 50.39 20.72 -2.52
N ASP A 279 51.07 21.65 -3.19
CA ASP A 279 50.95 21.88 -4.63
C ASP A 279 51.47 20.66 -5.39
N ASP A 280 50.65 20.11 -6.27
CA ASP A 280 50.99 18.96 -7.11
C ASP A 280 51.91 19.32 -8.31
N GLY A 281 52.23 20.62 -8.47
CA GLY A 281 53.06 21.16 -9.54
C GLY A 281 52.28 21.49 -10.81
N GLY A 282 50.97 21.21 -10.85
CA GLY A 282 50.03 21.57 -11.91
C GLY A 282 49.13 22.76 -11.56
N GLY A 283 49.25 23.31 -10.35
CA GLY A 283 48.36 24.35 -9.83
C GLY A 283 47.11 23.81 -9.13
N GLU A 284 47.02 22.49 -8.90
CA GLU A 284 46.06 21.90 -7.98
C GLU A 284 46.73 21.56 -6.63
N TYR A 285 45.96 21.70 -5.56
CA TYR A 285 46.43 21.45 -4.22
C TYR A 285 45.83 20.15 -3.69
N THR A 286 46.67 19.30 -3.11
CA THR A 286 46.25 18.05 -2.46
C THR A 286 46.49 18.13 -0.96
N VAL A 287 45.58 17.58 -0.17
CA VAL A 287 45.74 17.53 1.28
C VAL A 287 46.49 16.26 1.66
N VAL A 288 47.71 16.41 2.19
CA VAL A 288 48.55 15.33 2.69
C VAL A 288 48.55 15.35 4.20
N TYR A 289 47.79 14.45 4.81
CA TYR A 289 47.70 14.37 6.27
C TYR A 289 48.94 13.72 6.90
N ASN A 290 49.55 12.74 6.23
CA ASN A 290 50.78 12.11 6.67
C ASN A 290 51.99 12.65 5.89
N LEU A 291 52.57 13.74 6.39
CA LEU A 291 53.66 14.46 5.70
C LEU A 291 54.97 13.66 5.64
N ASN A 292 55.22 12.73 6.59
CA ASN A 292 56.47 11.97 6.74
C ASN A 292 57.76 12.82 6.70
N LYS A 293 57.66 14.14 6.84
CA LYS A 293 58.72 15.15 6.75
C LYS A 293 58.51 16.16 7.88
N LEU A 294 59.30 16.03 8.94
CA LEU A 294 59.09 16.74 10.21
C LEU A 294 60.31 17.57 10.64
N LYS A 295 61.31 17.75 9.77
CA LYS A 295 62.48 18.55 10.09
C LYS A 295 62.17 20.03 9.82
N CYS A 296 62.80 20.92 10.59
CA CYS A 296 62.59 22.37 10.42
C CYS A 296 62.85 22.83 8.98
N ILE A 297 63.87 22.26 8.33
CA ILE A 297 64.25 22.57 6.93
C ILE A 297 63.22 22.10 5.89
N ASP A 298 62.35 21.17 6.26
CA ASP A 298 61.31 20.66 5.35
C ASP A 298 60.21 21.72 5.12
N CYS A 299 60.01 22.64 6.07
CA CYS A 299 58.95 23.66 6.03
C CYS A 299 59.46 25.11 6.11
N HIS A 300 60.71 25.34 6.56
CA HIS A 300 61.29 26.67 6.71
C HIS A 300 62.58 26.80 5.89
N GLN A 301 62.60 27.78 5.00
CA GLN A 301 63.75 28.18 4.19
C GLN A 301 64.48 29.37 4.81
#